data_AF-A0A2H5WQN4-F1
#
_entry.id   AF-A0A2H5WQN4-F1
#
_cell.length_a   1.000
_cell.length_b   1.000
_cell.length_c   1.000
_cell.angle_alpha   90.00
_cell.angle_beta   90.00
_cell.angle_gamma   90.00
#
_symmetry.space_group_name_H-M   'P 1'
#
loop_
_entity.id
_entity.type
_entity.pdbx_description
1 polymer ?
#
loop_
_entity_poly.entity_id
_entity_poly.type
_entity_poly.pdbx_seq_one_letter_code
_entity_poly.pdbx_strand_id
1 'polypeptide(L)' 'MRRVFVDRIESRADGEPLAVLLVWLGEGDYLEWHAPLSWLPEGTREGDSLVVHFEPDPETRAQLRQEIEDLLRELQQDEE' A
#
# COMPACT_ATOMS: atom_id res chain seq x y z
N MET A 1 -8.55 -11.72 -0.39
CA MET A 1 -9.35 -10.97 -1.38
C MET A 1 -10.31 -10.04 -0.65
N ARG A 2 -10.28 -8.75 -0.96
CA ARG A 2 -11.20 -7.75 -0.41
C ARG A 2 -11.73 -6.90 -1.56
N ARG A 3 -13.03 -6.59 -1.54
CA ARG A 3 -13.61 -5.63 -2.47
C ARG A 3 -13.40 -4.23 -1.92
N VAL A 4 -12.90 -3.35 -2.76
CA VAL A 4 -12.69 -1.94 -2.44
C VAL A 4 -13.45 -1.10 -3.47
N PHE A 5 -13.92 0.07 -3.05
CA PHE A 5 -14.65 0.98 -3.90
C PHE A 5 -13.82 2.24 -4.14
N VAL A 6 -13.75 2.70 -5.38
CA VAL A 6 -13.11 3.96 -5.72
C VAL A 6 -14.12 5.07 -5.41
N ASP A 7 -13.93 5.75 -4.29
CA ASP A 7 -14.84 6.83 -3.87
C ASP A 7 -14.66 8.05 -4.76
N ARG A 8 -13.42 8.53 -4.88
CA ARG A 8 -13.05 9.71 -5.66
C ARG A 8 -11.58 9.67 -6.09
N ILE A 9 -11.24 10.45 -7.11
CA ILE A 9 -9.88 10.65 -7.58
C ILE A 9 -9.55 12.12 -7.40
N GLU A 10 -8.59 12.39 -6.51
CA GLU A 10 -8.14 13.74 -6.18
C GLU A 10 -6.82 14.06 -6.90
N SER A 11 -6.58 15.34 -7.16
CA SER A 11 -5.25 15.80 -7.59
C SER A 11 -4.46 16.27 -6.37
N ARG A 12 -3.28 15.68 -6.14
CA ARG A 12 -2.36 16.14 -5.09
C ARG A 12 -1.76 17.50 -5.43
N ALA A 13 -1.15 18.14 -4.43
CA ALA A 13 -0.48 19.43 -4.57
C ALA A 13 0.70 19.41 -5.56
N ASP A 14 1.29 18.24 -5.79
CA ASP A 14 2.32 17.98 -6.80
C ASP A 14 1.74 17.71 -8.20
N GLY A 15 0.42 17.68 -8.35
CA GLY A 15 -0.30 17.43 -9.59
C GLY A 15 -0.53 15.95 -9.89
N GLU A 16 -0.05 15.03 -9.06
CA GLU A 16 -0.27 13.60 -9.29
C GLU A 16 -1.67 13.14 -8.85
N PRO A 17 -2.35 12.30 -9.66
CA PRO A 17 -3.65 11.78 -9.31
C PRO A 17 -3.57 10.73 -8.20
N LEU A 18 -4.42 10.89 -7.19
CA LEU A 18 -4.54 10.02 -6.03
C LEU A 18 -5.96 9.46 -5.96
N ALA A 19 -6.08 8.14 -5.93
CA ALA A 19 -7.36 7.48 -5.73
C ALA A 19 -7.63 7.28 -4.23
N VAL A 20 -8.84 7.64 -3.80
CA VAL A 20 -9.35 7.37 -2.47
C VAL A 20 -10.21 6.11 -2.54
N LEU A 21 -9.74 5.05 -1.89
CA LEU A 21 -10.39 3.74 -1.88
C LEU A 21 -11.07 3.50 -0.53
N LEU A 22 -12.32 3.05 -0.56
CA LEU A 22 -13.03 2.59 0.62
C LEU A 22 -12.94 1.07 0.73
N VAL A 23 -12.32 0.61 1.81
CA VAL A 23 -12.20 -0.80 2.14
C VAL A 23 -13.19 -1.15 3.24
N TRP A 24 -14.14 -2.02 2.94
CA TRP A 24 -15.10 -2.49 3.93
C TRP A 24 -14.47 -3.50 4.89
N LEU A 25 -14.48 -3.18 6.19
CA LEU A 25 -13.89 -4.01 7.24
C LEU A 25 -14.93 -4.82 8.04
N GLY A 26 -16.20 -4.38 8.05
CA GLY A 26 -17.28 -5.03 8.82
C GLY A 26 -18.46 -4.09 9.06
N GLU A 27 -19.40 -4.46 9.93
CA GLU A 27 -20.63 -3.68 10.18
C GLU A 27 -20.34 -2.22 10.53
N GLY A 28 -20.61 -1.33 9.56
CA GLY A 28 -20.44 0.12 9.70
C GLY A 28 -19.00 0.63 9.64
N ASP A 29 -18.00 -0.26 9.52
CA ASP A 29 -16.59 0.11 9.56
C ASP A 29 -15.94 0.06 8.16
N TYR A 30 -15.29 1.16 7.81
CA TYR A 30 -14.61 1.37 6.54
C TYR A 30 -13.26 2.01 6.79
N LEU A 31 -12.24 1.48 6.13
CA LEU A 31 -10.93 2.10 6.05
C LEU A 31 -10.84 2.92 4.77
N GLU A 32 -10.47 4.19 4.91
CA GLU A 32 -10.05 5.02 3.79
C GLU A 32 -8.59 4.71 3.46
N TRP A 33 -8.33 4.24 2.24
CA TRP A 33 -7.00 3.92 1.76
C TRP A 33 -6.66 4.79 0.56
N HIS A 34 -5.62 5.61 0.70
CA HIS A 34 -5.11 6.46 -0.37
C HIS A 34 -4.03 5.73 -1.15
N ALA A 35 -4.22 5.62 -2.46
CA ALA A 35 -3.27 4.98 -3.37
C ALA A 35 -3.03 5.87 -4.59
N PRO A 36 -1.78 5.99 -5.09
CA PRO A 36 -1.52 6.61 -6.38
C PRO A 36 -2.38 5.95 -7.47
N LEU A 37 -3.00 6.74 -8.35
CA LEU A 37 -3.82 6.18 -9.43
C LEU A 37 -3.01 5.26 -10.35
N SER A 38 -1.71 5.52 -10.48
CA SER A 38 -0.76 4.71 -11.24
C SER A 38 -0.58 3.28 -10.71
N TRP A 39 -0.97 3.00 -9.47
CA TRP A 39 -0.94 1.64 -8.91
C TRP A 39 -2.19 0.84 -9.26
N LEU A 40 -3.24 1.51 -9.75
CA LEU A 40 -4.51 0.89 -10.11
C LEU A 40 -4.52 0.46 -11.57
N PRO A 41 -5.41 -0.47 -11.96
CA PRO A 41 -5.57 -0.85 -13.37
C PRO A 41 -5.86 0.36 -14.26
N GLU A 42 -5.33 0.34 -15.48
CA GLU A 42 -5.58 1.40 -16.46
C GLU A 42 -7.08 1.62 -16.69
N GLY A 43 -7.49 2.88 -16.73
CA GLY A 43 -8.89 3.25 -16.96
C GLY A 43 -9.78 3.20 -15.71
N THR A 44 -9.23 2.94 -14.52
CA THR A 44 -9.96 3.06 -13.24
C THR A 44 -10.59 4.45 -13.09
N ARG A 45 -11.87 4.50 -12.70
CA ARG A 45 -12.66 5.71 -12.50
C ARG A 45 -13.33 5.73 -11.14
N GLU A 46 -13.78 6.92 -10.74
CA GLU A 46 -14.67 7.10 -9.59
C GLU A 46 -15.93 6.25 -9.75
N GLY A 47 -16.35 5.59 -8.68
CA GLY A 47 -17.48 4.67 -8.70
C GLY A 47 -17.14 3.23 -9.06
N ASP A 48 -15.91 2.94 -9.50
CA ASP A 48 -15.51 1.57 -9.79
C ASP A 48 -15.33 0.75 -8.51
N SER A 49 -15.44 -0.57 -8.65
CA SER A 49 -15.07 -1.50 -7.57
C SER A 49 -13.93 -2.38 -8.00
N LEU A 50 -12.89 -2.43 -7.18
CA LEU A 50 -11.70 -3.24 -7.41
C LEU A 50 -11.67 -4.43 -6.46
N VAL A 51 -10.94 -5.45 -6.88
CA VAL A 51 -10.62 -6.61 -6.07
C VAL A 51 -9.15 -6.53 -5.69
N VAL A 52 -8.88 -6.51 -4.39
CA VAL A 52 -7.53 -6.43 -3.85
C VAL A 52 -7.14 -7.74 -3.16
N HIS A 53 -5.92 -8.18 -3.43
CA HIS A 53 -5.28 -9.32 -2.79
C HIS A 53 -4.15 -8.81 -1.90
N PHE A 54 -4.22 -9.15 -0.61
CA PHE A 54 -3.13 -8.93 0.33
C PHE A 54 -2.46 -10.27 0.56
N GLU A 55 -1.22 -10.39 0.11
CA GLU A 55 -0.44 -11.62 0.20
C GLU A 55 0.89 -11.31 0.91
N PRO A 56 1.34 -12.16 1.83
CA PRO A 56 2.67 -12.02 2.40
C PRO A 56 3.71 -12.13 1.29
N ASP A 57 4.66 -11.20 1.26
CA ASP A 57 5.79 -11.23 0.35
C ASP A 57 7.01 -11.85 1.07
N PRO A 58 7.31 -13.15 0.81
CA PRO A 58 8.43 -13.83 1.47
C PRO A 58 9.79 -13.32 0.99
N GLU A 59 9.88 -12.81 -0.25
CA GLU A 59 11.13 -12.32 -0.84
C GLU A 59 11.54 -11.02 -0.17
N THR A 60 10.62 -10.03 -0.14
CA THR A 60 10.84 -8.77 0.58
C THR A 60 11.13 -9.01 2.07
N ARG A 61 10.45 -9.99 2.69
CA ARG A 61 10.71 -10.34 4.10
C ARG A 61 12.11 -10.91 4.32
N ALA A 62 12.60 -11.75 3.41
CA ALA A 62 13.95 -12.31 3.50
C ALA A 62 15.01 -11.23 3.29
N GLN A 63 14.80 -10.34 2.32
CA GLN A 63 15.69 -9.23 2.05
C GLN A 63 15.79 -8.27 3.24
N LEU A 64 14.66 -7.83 3.79
CA LEU A 64 14.63 -6.98 4.99
C LEU A 64 15.32 -7.63 6.19
N ARG A 65 15.18 -8.95 6.35
CA ARG A 65 15.89 -9.66 7.43
C ARG A 65 17.40 -9.54 7.27
N GLN A 66 17.90 -9.75 6.05
CA GLN A 66 19.34 -9.66 5.77
C GLN A 66 19.86 -8.24 6.05
N GLU A 67 19.13 -7.21 5.60
CA GLU A 67 19.48 -5.81 5.85
C GLU A 67 19.55 -5.48 7.35
N ILE A 68 18.61 -6.01 8.15
CA ILE A 68 18.63 -5.85 9.61
C ILE A 68 19.85 -6.55 10.23
N GLU A 69 20.16 -7.77 9.80
CA GLU A 69 21.31 -8.53 10.31
C GLU A 69 22.64 -7.85 9.98
N ASP A 70 22.78 -7.29 8.79
CA ASP A 70 23.97 -6.56 8.38
C ASP A 70 24.11 -5.23 9.13
N LEU A 71 23.02 -4.47 9.30
CA LEU A 71 23.01 -3.24 10.09
C LEU A 71 23.39 -3.51 11.56
N LEU A 72 22.88 -4.59 12.16
CA LEU A 72 23.25 -4.97 13.53
C LEU A 72 24.74 -5.32 13.65
N ARG A 73 25.33 -5.92 12.62
CA ARG A 73 26.76 -6.24 12.60
C ARG A 73 27.61 -4.97 12.50
N GLU A 74 27.23 -4.02 11.65
CA GLU A 74 27.91 -2.73 11.53
C GLU A 74 27.89 -1.98 12.87
N LEU A 75 26.73 -1.87 13.51
CA LEU A 75 26.59 -1.18 14.79
C LEU A 75 27.43 -1.82 15.92
N GLN A 76 27.58 -3.14 15.92
CA GLN A 76 28.40 -3.85 16.90
C GLN A 76 29.91 -3.69 16.66
N GLN A 77 30.32 -3.43 15.42
CA GLN A 77 31.73 -3.20 15.05
C GLN A 77 32.17 -1.76 15.34
N ASP A 78 31.26 -0.79 15.30
CA ASP A 78 31.53 0.61 15.62
C ASP A 78 31.64 0.89 17.14
N GLU A 79 31.25 -0.07 18.00
CA GLU A 79 31.33 0.04 19.47
C GLU A 79 32.64 -0.51 20.08
N GLU A 80 33.59 -1.02 19.27
CA GLU A 80 34.95 -1.45 19.68
C GLU A 80 36.05 -0.43 19.30
#